data_AF-A0AAP5Z282-F1
#
_entry.id   AF-A0AAP5Z282-F1
#
_cell.length_a   1.000
_cell.length_b   1.000
_cell.length_c   1.000
_cell.angle_alpha   90.00
_cell.angle_beta   90.00
_cell.angle_gamma   90.00
#
_symmetry.space_group_name_H-M   'P 1'
#
loop_
_entity.id
_entity.type
_entity.pdbx_description
1 polymer ?
#
loop_
_entity_poly.entity_id
_entity_poly.type
_entity_poly.pdbx_seq_one_letter_code
_entity_poly.pdbx_strand_id
1 'polypeptide(L)' 'MSKQTFDQVGLNPALLETLDSLNYTHMTPIQALSLPAILNQRDVIGQGKTGSGKTAAFGLGVLSNLNVKRFRVQALV' A
#
# COMPACT_ATOMS: atom_id res chain seq x y z
N MET A 1 -11.38 9.40 7.07
CA MET A 1 -10.76 8.84 5.85
C MET A 1 -10.39 9.98 4.92
N SER A 2 -9.41 9.79 4.03
CA SER A 2 -9.12 10.78 2.99
C SER A 2 -10.16 10.67 1.86
N LYS A 3 -10.24 11.67 0.97
CA LYS A 3 -11.04 11.58 -0.27
C LYS A 3 -10.33 10.81 -1.40
N GLN A 4 -9.10 10.33 -1.16
CA GLN A 4 -8.29 9.67 -2.17
C GLN A 4 -8.52 8.16 -2.15
N THR A 5 -8.79 7.61 -3.32
CA THR A 5 -9.09 6.20 -3.58
C THR A 5 -7.83 5.45 -4.04
N PHE A 6 -7.80 4.12 -3.90
CA PHE A 6 -6.62 3.31 -4.18
C PHE A 6 -6.31 3.15 -5.69
N ASP A 7 -7.31 3.33 -6.55
CA ASP A 7 -7.17 3.33 -8.01
C ASP A 7 -6.33 4.51 -8.54
N GLN A 8 -6.20 5.59 -7.76
CA GLN A 8 -5.44 6.80 -8.14
C GLN A 8 -3.92 6.62 -8.09
N VAL A 9 -3.41 5.54 -7.49
CA VAL A 9 -1.96 5.36 -7.22
C VAL A 9 -1.31 4.25 -8.04
N GLY A 10 -2.01 3.69 -9.03
CA GLY A 10 -1.43 2.75 -10.00
C GLY A 10 -1.14 1.35 -9.45
N LEU A 11 -1.97 0.86 -8.52
CA LEU A 11 -1.86 -0.51 -8.03
C LEU A 11 -2.25 -1.54 -9.11
N ASN A 12 -1.69 -2.75 -8.98
CA ASN A 12 -2.10 -3.89 -9.81
C ASN A 12 -3.61 -4.17 -9.62
N PRO A 13 -4.38 -4.44 -10.69
CA PRO A 13 -5.80 -4.78 -10.60
C PRO A 13 -6.15 -5.83 -9.54
N ALA A 14 -5.33 -6.87 -9.36
CA ALA A 14 -5.57 -7.91 -8.35
C ALA A 14 -5.54 -7.37 -6.91
N LEU A 15 -4.71 -6.35 -6.64
CA LEU A 15 -4.67 -5.68 -5.33
C LEU A 15 -5.89 -4.79 -5.14
N LEU A 16 -6.35 -4.10 -6.20
CA LEU A 16 -7.57 -3.28 -6.15
C LEU A 16 -8.80 -4.14 -5.85
N GLU A 17 -8.95 -5.28 -6.54
CA GLU A 17 -10.04 -6.23 -6.28
C GLU A 17 -10.03 -6.75 -4.83
N THR A 18 -8.83 -7.06 -4.30
CA THR A 18 -8.69 -7.47 -2.91
C THR A 18 -9.09 -6.35 -1.95
N LEU A 19 -8.67 -5.11 -2.20
CA LEU A 19 -9.03 -3.96 -1.39
C LEU A 19 -10.55 -3.73 -1.39
N ASP A 20 -11.19 -3.86 -2.54
CA ASP A 20 -12.66 -3.76 -2.66
C ASP A 20 -13.37 -4.87 -1.87
N SER A 21 -12.88 -6.12 -1.93
CA SER A 21 -13.43 -7.23 -1.14
C SER A 21 -13.32 -7.01 0.38
N LEU A 22 -12.30 -6.27 0.80
CA LEU A 22 -12.06 -5.89 2.20
C LEU A 22 -12.81 -4.61 2.59
N ASN A 23 -13.59 -4.03 1.67
CA ASN A 23 -14.28 -2.74 1.79
C ASN A 23 -13.32 -1.56 2.05
N TYR A 24 -12.09 -1.63 1.55
CA TYR A 24 -11.09 -0.57 1.65
C TYR A 24 -11.25 0.39 0.47
N THR A 25 -12.32 1.18 0.49
CA THR A 25 -12.67 2.08 -0.62
C THR A 25 -11.84 3.37 -0.66
N HIS A 26 -11.39 3.86 0.51
CA HIS A 26 -10.65 5.11 0.64
C HIS A 26 -9.39 4.94 1.47
N MET A 27 -8.31 5.59 1.06
CA MET A 27 -7.08 5.64 1.83
C MET A 27 -7.27 6.40 3.13
N THR A 28 -6.66 5.91 4.21
CA THR A 28 -6.46 6.71 5.42
C THR A 28 -5.47 7.85 5.15
N PRO A 29 -5.41 8.92 5.98
CA PRO A 29 -4.47 10.00 5.75
C PRO A 29 -3.00 9.55 5.66
N ILE A 30 -2.58 8.59 6.49
CA ILE A 30 -1.20 8.09 6.43
C ILE A 30 -0.94 7.31 5.14
N GLN A 31 -1.92 6.56 4.63
CA GLN A 31 -1.81 5.82 3.37
C GLN A 31 -1.73 6.78 2.19
N ALA A 32 -2.60 7.79 2.14
CA ALA A 32 -2.62 8.77 1.07
C ALA A 32 -1.30 9.57 0.97
N LEU A 33 -0.65 9.84 2.11
CA LEU A 33 0.64 10.53 2.15
C LEU A 33 1.83 9.61 1.83
N SER A 34 1.77 8.33 2.23
CA SER A 34 2.92 7.43 2.13
C SER A 34 2.89 6.51 0.90
N LEU A 35 1.73 5.95 0.54
CA LEU A 35 1.60 4.93 -0.48
C LEU A 35 2.11 5.39 -1.85
N PRO A 36 1.82 6.61 -2.35
CA PRO A 36 2.41 7.07 -3.61
C PRO A 36 3.94 7.11 -3.58
N ALA A 37 4.55 7.52 -2.46
CA ALA A 37 6.00 7.54 -2.33
C ALA A 37 6.59 6.11 -2.29
N ILE A 38 5.94 5.21 -1.54
CA ILE A 38 6.33 3.79 -1.44
C ILE A 38 6.27 3.11 -2.82
N LEU A 39 5.19 3.31 -3.58
CA LEU A 39 5.04 2.73 -4.93
C LEU A 39 6.09 3.27 -5.91
N ASN A 40 6.54 4.51 -5.72
CA ASN A 40 7.64 5.11 -6.47
C ASN A 40 9.04 4.72 -5.94
N GLN A 41 9.18 3.67 -5.12
CA GLN A 41 10.45 3.19 -4.57
C GLN A 41 11.22 4.25 -3.76
N ARG A 42 10.51 5.16 -3.09
CA ARG A 42 11.14 6.16 -2.21
C ARG A 42 11.09 5.70 -0.76
N ASP A 43 12.14 6.00 -0.03
CA ASP A 43 12.17 5.81 1.42
C ASP A 43 11.15 6.75 2.09
N VAL A 44 10.44 6.22 3.10
CA VAL A 44 9.38 6.95 3.80
C VAL A 44 9.53 6.77 5.30
N ILE A 45 9.51 7.89 6.02
CA ILE A 45 9.29 7.91 7.47
C ILE A 45 7.82 8.22 7.72
N GLY A 46 7.10 7.28 8.33
CA GLY A 46 5.68 7.42 8.63
C GLY A 46 5.40 7.38 10.13
N GLN A 47 4.88 8.47 10.69
CA GLN A 47 4.43 8.52 12.08
C GLN A 47 2.90 8.50 12.17
N GLY A 48 2.36 7.62 13.01
CA GLY A 48 0.93 7.59 13.30
C GLY A 48 0.61 6.57 14.38
N LYS A 49 -0.54 6.70 15.03
CA LYS A 49 -1.01 5.77 16.06
C LYS A 49 -1.33 4.37 15.51
N THR A 50 -1.44 3.37 16.37
CA THR A 50 -2.00 2.06 15.99
C THR A 50 -3.40 2.24 15.38
N GLY A 51 -3.73 1.45 14.36
CA GLY A 51 -4.97 1.59 13.60
C GLY A 51 -4.96 2.74 12.58
N SER A 52 -3.85 3.47 12.40
CA SER A 52 -3.78 4.54 11.39
C SER A 52 -3.74 4.03 9.94
N GLY A 53 -3.51 2.74 9.71
CA GLY A 53 -3.43 2.14 8.36
C GLY A 53 -2.02 1.97 7.80
N LYS A 54 -0.96 2.14 8.61
CA LYS A 54 0.44 1.96 8.20
C LYS A 54 0.74 0.58 7.62
N THR A 55 0.19 -0.48 8.24
CA THR A 55 0.39 -1.87 7.81
C THR A 55 -0.04 -2.13 6.38
N ALA A 56 -1.22 -1.64 6.01
CA ALA A 56 -1.68 -1.74 4.63
C ALA A 56 -0.80 -0.92 3.67
N ALA A 57 -0.30 0.26 4.07
CA ALA A 57 0.55 1.09 3.21
C ALA A 57 1.85 0.39 2.80
N PHE A 58 2.64 -0.11 3.76
CA PHE A 58 3.87 -0.82 3.41
C PHE A 58 3.60 -2.21 2.82
N GLY A 59 2.54 -2.91 3.26
CA GLY A 59 2.16 -4.22 2.73
C GLY A 59 1.81 -4.16 1.25
N LEU A 60 1.00 -3.17 0.84
CA LEU A 60 0.70 -2.90 -0.56
C LEU A 60 1.97 -2.52 -1.35
N GLY A 61 2.87 -1.77 -0.73
CA GLY A 61 4.19 -1.47 -1.30
C GLY A 61 5.01 -2.71 -1.60
N VAL A 62 5.14 -3.62 -0.63
CA VAL A 62 5.86 -4.89 -0.80
C VAL A 62 5.20 -5.74 -1.89
N LEU A 63 3.88 -5.93 -1.83
CA LEU A 63 3.14 -6.76 -2.78
C LEU A 63 3.22 -6.21 -4.21
N SER A 64 3.21 -4.89 -4.39
CA SER A 64 3.29 -4.26 -5.72
C SER A 64 4.63 -4.50 -6.42
N ASN A 65 5.69 -4.79 -5.67
CA ASN A 65 7.04 -5.01 -6.20
C ASN A 65 7.46 -6.49 -6.20
N LEU A 66 6.63 -7.37 -5.66
CA LEU A 66 6.96 -8.77 -5.50
C LEU A 66 6.94 -9.49 -6.84
N ASN A 67 8.04 -10.16 -7.19
CA ASN A 67 8.09 -11.06 -8.34
C ASN A 67 7.85 -12.50 -7.89
N VAL A 68 6.63 -13.00 -8.12
CA VAL A 68 6.20 -14.35 -7.72
C VAL A 68 6.98 -15.49 -8.39
N LYS A 69 7.67 -15.24 -9.50
CA LYS A 69 8.50 -16.24 -10.20
C LYS A 69 9.90 -16.35 -9.60
N ARG A 70 10.29 -15.45 -8.70
CA ARG A 70 11.62 -15.42 -8.07
C ARG A 70 11.55 -15.96 -6.64
N PHE A 71 11.98 -17.22 -6.47
CA PHE A 71 12.04 -17.90 -5.17
C PHE A 71 13.26 -17.46 -4.36
N ARG A 72 13.18 -16.26 -3.79
CA ARG A 72 14.17 -15.71 -2.84
C ARG A 72 13.50 -14.70 -1.92
N VAL A 73 14.16 -14.33 -0.83
CA VAL A 73 13.72 -13.21 0.02
C VAL A 73 13.73 -11.94 -0.83
N GLN A 74 12.59 -11.23 -0.86
CA GLN A 74 12.40 -10.00 -1.63
C GLN A 74 12.03 -8.80 -0.74
N ALA A 75 11.59 -9.04 0.49
CA ALA A 75 11.26 -8.01 1.46
C ALA A 75 11.49 -8.55 2.88
N LEU A 76 11.73 -7.64 3.81
CA LEU A 76 11.79 -7.87 5.25
C LEU A 76 10.96 -6.78 5.93
N VAL A 77 10.12 -7.16 6.89
CA VAL A 77 9.17 -6.29 7.61
C VAL A 77 9.40 -6.43 9.10
#